data_AF-A0A8S1IL29-F1
#
_entry.id   AF-A0A8S1IL29-F1
#
_cell.length_a   1.000
_cell.length_b   1.000
_cell.length_c   1.000
_cell.angle_alpha   90.00
_cell.angle_beta   90.00
_cell.angle_gamma   90.00
#
_symmetry.space_group_name_H-M   'P 1'
#
loop_
_entity.id
_entity.type
_entity.pdbx_description
1 polymer ?
#
loop_
_entity_poly.entity_id
_entity_poly.type
_entity_poly.pdbx_seq_one_letter_code
_entity_poly.pdbx_strand_id
1 'polypeptide(L)'
;MHQSGYARVASADAITNWNELHRCPYIKVQKAIIHPGEVNKLRDVPQHPDLIVTHTDAPELFVWNVDKQPVRSGPADRRSHASVPDLILEGHQENAEYALGISSERPMVASGGRDRK
;
A
#
# COMPACT_ATOMS: atom_id res chain seq x y z
N MET A 1 19.19 -0.96 37.26
CA MET A 1 18.47 0.28 36.88
C MET A 1 17.82 0.06 35.53
N HIS A 2 16.55 -0.33 35.49
CA HIS A 2 15.77 -0.42 34.25
C HIS A 2 15.29 0.97 33.88
N GLN A 3 15.75 1.51 32.74
CA GLN A 3 15.14 2.70 32.16
C GLN A 3 13.87 2.26 31.44
N SER A 4 12.73 2.69 31.99
CA SER A 4 11.43 2.62 31.33
C SER A 4 11.49 3.43 30.04
N GLY A 5 11.33 2.76 28.89
CA GLY A 5 11.31 3.41 27.59
C GLY A 5 10.02 4.20 27.41
N TYR A 6 10.08 5.52 27.62
CA TYR A 6 8.97 6.41 27.26
C TYR A 6 8.73 6.37 25.75
N ALA A 7 7.47 6.27 25.35
CA ALA A 7 7.05 6.45 23.97
C ALA A 7 7.52 7.84 23.49
N ARG A 8 8.32 7.88 22.43
CA ARG A 8 8.76 9.13 21.81
C ARG A 8 7.60 9.68 21.00
N VAL A 9 6.89 10.67 21.55
CA VAL A 9 5.89 11.43 20.81
C VAL A 9 6.60 12.54 20.02
N ALA A 10 6.22 12.74 18.76
CA ALA A 10 6.76 13.82 17.95
C ALA A 10 6.41 15.17 18.61
N SER A 11 7.36 16.11 18.65
CA SER A 11 7.10 17.46 19.18
C SER A 11 6.10 18.20 18.31
N ALA A 12 5.38 19.17 18.88
CA ALA A 12 4.47 20.04 18.14
C ALA A 12 5.17 20.71 16.94
N ASP A 13 6.43 21.13 17.12
CA ASP A 13 7.26 21.71 16.07
C ASP A 13 7.62 20.73 14.94
N ALA A 14 7.77 19.44 15.26
CA ALA A 14 8.02 18.40 14.26
C ALA A 14 6.78 18.11 13.42
N ILE A 15 5.58 18.32 13.98
CA ILE A 15 4.31 18.16 13.28
C ILE A 15 4.05 19.37 12.36
N THR A 16 4.28 20.60 12.83
CA THR A 16 4.05 21.82 12.04
C THR A 16 5.06 22.03 10.92
N ASN A 17 6.29 21.55 11.08
CA ASN A 17 7.33 21.63 10.04
C ASN A 17 7.48 20.34 9.24
N TRP A 18 6.47 19.45 9.28
CA TRP A 18 6.53 18.21 8.53
C TRP A 18 6.65 18.50 7.03
N ASN A 19 7.70 17.97 6.42
CA ASN A 19 7.97 18.10 5.00
C ASN A 19 8.15 16.69 4.44
N GLU A 20 7.34 16.32 3.45
CA GLU A 20 7.43 15.00 2.78
C GLU A 20 8.82 14.74 2.17
N LEU A 21 9.59 15.81 1.91
CA LEU A 21 10.97 15.76 1.42
C LEU A 21 11.99 15.51 2.53
N HIS A 22 11.65 15.75 3.80
CA HIS A 22 12.51 15.46 4.96
C HIS A 22 12.40 13.96 5.29
N ARG A 23 12.93 13.14 4.39
CA ARG A 23 13.01 11.70 4.62
C ARG A 23 14.14 11.41 5.58
N CYS A 24 13.88 10.48 6.50
CA CYS A 24 14.93 9.85 7.29
C CYS A 24 16.05 9.36 6.34
N PRO A 25 17.34 9.71 6.57
CA PRO A 25 18.43 9.34 5.66
C PRO A 25 18.63 7.82 5.56
N TYR A 26 18.10 7.06 6.52
CA TYR A 26 18.16 5.61 6.56
C TYR A 26 17.00 4.91 5.85
N ILE A 27 15.91 5.63 5.53
CA ILE A 27 14.75 5.07 4.83
C ILE A 27 14.77 5.53 3.38
N LYS A 28 15.02 4.58 2.47
CA LYS A 28 15.08 4.82 1.04
C LYS A 28 13.83 4.25 0.37
N VAL A 29 13.15 5.07 -0.43
CA VAL A 29 12.05 4.59 -1.28
C VAL A 29 12.67 3.87 -2.48
N GLN A 30 12.43 2.56 -2.60
CA GLN A 30 12.96 1.74 -3.69
C GLN A 30 12.04 1.75 -4.92
N LYS A 31 10.72 1.71 -4.70
CA LYS A 31 9.68 1.72 -5.73
C LYS A 31 8.57 2.66 -5.30
N ALA A 32 7.93 3.29 -6.28
CA ALA A 32 6.69 4.03 -6.07
C ALA A 32 5.69 3.58 -7.13
N ILE A 33 4.53 3.10 -6.70
CA ILE A 33 3.43 2.64 -7.56
C ILE A 33 2.36 3.73 -7.54
N ILE A 34 2.02 4.24 -8.72
CA ILE A 34 0.95 5.23 -8.89
C ILE A 34 -0.37 4.48 -9.02
N HIS A 35 -1.11 4.45 -7.92
CA HIS A 35 -2.33 3.67 -7.74
C HIS A 35 -3.57 4.45 -8.23
N PRO A 36 -4.58 3.80 -8.85
CA PRO A 36 -5.88 4.41 -9.09
C PRO A 36 -6.66 4.52 -7.77
N GLY A 37 -6.82 5.74 -7.23
CA GLY A 37 -7.54 5.98 -5.98
C GLY A 37 -6.72 5.75 -4.71
N GLU A 38 -7.36 5.99 -3.57
CA GLU A 38 -6.75 5.83 -2.25
C GLU A 38 -6.61 4.36 -1.86
N VAL A 39 -5.45 3.98 -1.33
CA VAL A 39 -5.19 2.63 -0.86
C VAL A 39 -5.58 2.53 0.62
N ASN A 40 -6.66 1.82 0.90
CA ASN A 40 -7.14 1.58 2.26
C ASN A 40 -6.41 0.40 2.92
N LYS A 41 -6.07 -0.62 2.13
CA LYS A 41 -5.39 -1.82 2.60
C LYS A 41 -4.41 -2.34 1.56
N LEU A 42 -3.29 -2.86 2.05
CA LEU A 42 -2.29 -3.58 1.25
C LEU A 42 -1.86 -4.83 2.02
N ARG A 43 -1.65 -5.92 1.30
CA ARG A 43 -1.03 -7.15 1.81
C ARG A 43 -0.01 -7.68 0.80
N ASP A 44 1.12 -8.16 1.30
CA ASP A 44 2.04 -9.01 0.55
C ASP A 44 1.47 -10.41 0.37
N VAL A 45 1.93 -11.11 -0.68
CA VAL A 45 1.62 -12.53 -0.90
C VAL A 45 2.78 -13.38 -0.35
N PRO A 46 2.62 -14.13 0.75
CA PRO A 46 3.74 -14.79 1.42
C PRO A 46 4.54 -15.75 0.53
N GLN A 47 3.88 -16.39 -0.44
CA GLN A 47 4.52 -17.34 -1.36
C GLN A 47 5.22 -16.64 -2.54
N HIS A 48 4.89 -15.36 -2.78
CA HIS A 48 5.40 -14.53 -3.88
C HIS A 48 5.70 -13.12 -3.36
N PRO A 49 6.86 -12.91 -2.73
CA PRO A 49 7.18 -11.66 -2.02
C PRO A 49 7.34 -10.44 -2.95
N ASP A 50 7.42 -10.66 -4.27
CA ASP A 50 7.36 -9.63 -5.30
C ASP A 50 5.93 -9.17 -5.61
N LEU A 51 4.92 -9.89 -5.12
CA LEU A 51 3.51 -9.57 -5.31
C LEU A 51 2.90 -8.90 -4.08
N ILE A 52 2.12 -7.87 -4.35
CA ILE A 52 1.23 -7.22 -3.38
C ILE A 52 -0.19 -7.17 -3.93
N VAL A 53 -1.17 -7.20 -3.03
CA VAL A 53 -2.57 -6.95 -3.32
C VAL A 53 -3.02 -5.70 -2.57
N THR A 54 -3.66 -4.78 -3.27
CA THR A 54 -4.23 -3.58 -2.70
C THR A 54 -5.74 -3.57 -2.82
N HIS A 55 -6.36 -2.90 -1.85
CA HIS A 55 -7.78 -2.60 -1.82
C HIS A 55 -7.99 -1.10 -1.70
N THR A 56 -8.96 -0.58 -2.44
CA THR A 56 -9.37 0.85 -2.43
C THR A 56 -10.85 0.98 -2.05
N ASP A 57 -11.41 2.18 -2.16
CA ASP A 57 -12.87 2.41 -2.09
C ASP A 57 -13.64 1.90 -3.34
N ALA A 58 -12.93 1.34 -4.32
CA ALA A 58 -13.50 0.72 -5.52
C ALA A 58 -13.81 -0.77 -5.27
N PRO A 59 -14.75 -1.37 -6.03
CA PRO A 59 -15.07 -2.80 -5.92
C PRO A 59 -13.91 -3.72 -6.36
N GLU A 60 -12.96 -3.20 -7.13
CA GLU A 60 -11.83 -3.97 -7.62
C GLU A 60 -10.69 -4.07 -6.60
N LEU A 61 -10.01 -5.22 -6.62
CA LEU A 61 -8.70 -5.38 -6.01
C LEU A 61 -7.63 -5.34 -7.10
N PHE A 62 -6.48 -4.76 -6.79
CA PHE A 62 -5.36 -4.68 -7.71
C PHE A 62 -4.20 -5.54 -7.23
N VAL A 63 -3.68 -6.39 -8.10
CA VAL A 63 -2.49 -7.21 -7.85
C VAL A 63 -1.32 -6.60 -8.60
N TRP A 64 -0.22 -6.39 -7.91
CA TRP A 64 0.97 -5.74 -8.45
C TRP A 64 2.18 -6.62 -8.26
N ASN A 65 2.91 -6.88 -9.34
CA ASN A 65 4.29 -7.33 -9.27
C ASN A 65 5.20 -6.12 -9.14
N VAL A 66 5.76 -5.91 -7.94
CA VAL A 66 6.56 -4.73 -7.58
C VAL A 66 7.81 -4.61 -8.43
N ASP A 67 8.40 -5.73 -8.86
CA ASP A 67 9.62 -5.74 -9.67
C ASP A 67 9.36 -5.21 -11.08
N LYS A 68 8.20 -5.53 -11.66
CA LYS A 68 7.79 -5.06 -13.00
C LYS A 68 7.39 -3.59 -13.03
N GLN A 69 7.09 -2.98 -11.88
CA GLN A 69 6.71 -1.56 -11.83
C GLN A 69 7.92 -0.66 -12.09
N PRO A 70 7.76 0.48 -12.78
CA PRO A 70 8.88 1.34 -13.14
C PRO A 70 9.54 1.94 -11.89
N VAL A 71 10.86 2.14 -11.97
CA VAL A 71 11.63 2.80 -10.91
C VAL A 71 11.38 4.30 -11.00
N ARG A 72 10.93 4.90 -9.90
CA ARG A 72 10.65 6.34 -9.79
C ARG A 72 11.47 6.92 -8.65
N SER A 73 12.56 7.61 -9.00
CA SER A 73 13.57 8.11 -8.06
C SER A 73 13.28 9.51 -7.51
N GLY A 74 12.48 10.31 -8.21
CA GLY A 74 12.22 11.71 -7.84
C GLY A 74 10.74 12.13 -7.78
N PRO A 75 10.44 13.30 -7.17
CA PRO A 75 9.09 13.87 -7.17
C PRO A 75 8.52 14.14 -8.58
N ALA A 76 9.38 14.45 -9.55
CA ALA A 76 8.98 14.60 -10.95
C ALA A 76 8.50 13.26 -11.54
N ASP A 77 9.23 12.18 -11.29
CA ASP A 77 8.89 10.83 -11.76
C ASP A 77 7.59 10.32 -11.15
N ARG A 78 7.22 10.79 -9.96
CA ARG A 78 5.94 10.46 -9.31
C ARG A 78 4.72 11.10 -9.98
N ARG A 79 4.92 12.10 -10.84
CA ARG A 79 3.88 12.68 -11.70
C ARG A 79 3.80 12.02 -13.08
N SER A 80 4.56 10.95 -13.30
CA SER A 80 4.51 10.14 -14.52
C SER A 80 3.19 9.37 -14.65
N HIS A 81 3.04 8.67 -15.78
CA HIS A 81 1.89 7.83 -16.07
C HIS A 81 1.55 6.86 -14.94
N ALA A 82 0.24 6.58 -14.82
CA ALA A 82 -0.31 5.61 -13.88
C ALA A 82 0.43 4.27 -13.98
N SER A 83 0.54 3.57 -12.85
CA SER A 83 1.10 2.22 -12.86
C SER A 83 0.06 1.23 -13.38
N VAL A 84 0.52 0.15 -14.01
CA VAL A 84 -0.36 -0.87 -14.58
C VAL A 84 -0.36 -2.06 -13.63
N PRO A 85 -1.53 -2.43 -13.06
CA PRO A 85 -1.65 -3.64 -12.25
C PRO A 85 -1.43 -4.88 -13.12
N ASP A 86 -0.84 -5.92 -12.53
CA ASP A 86 -0.65 -7.21 -13.23
C ASP A 86 -1.98 -7.96 -13.35
N LEU A 87 -2.84 -7.87 -12.32
CA LEU A 87 -4.20 -8.39 -12.35
C LEU A 87 -5.15 -7.41 -11.66
N ILE A 88 -6.39 -7.40 -12.13
CA ILE A 88 -7.53 -6.75 -11.47
C ILE A 88 -8.50 -7.87 -11.11
N LEU A 89 -8.86 -7.96 -9.83
CA LEU A 89 -9.82 -8.95 -9.35
C LEU A 89 -11.16 -8.25 -9.12
N GLU A 90 -12.18 -8.78 -9.78
CA GLU A 90 -13.53 -8.22 -9.78
C GLU A 90 -14.49 -9.21 -9.09
N GLY A 91 -15.60 -8.69 -8.56
CA GLY A 91 -16.65 -9.51 -7.95
C GLY A 91 -17.52 -8.76 -6.96
N HIS A 92 -16.96 -7.76 -6.27
CA HIS A 92 -17.75 -6.80 -5.51
C HIS A 92 -18.58 -5.93 -6.46
N GLN A 93 -19.78 -5.56 -6.04
CA GLN A 93 -20.68 -4.63 -6.71
C GLN A 93 -20.84 -3.33 -5.92
N GLU A 94 -20.64 -3.38 -4.60
CA GLU A 94 -20.59 -2.22 -3.73
C GLU A 94 -19.17 -1.95 -3.24
N ASN A 95 -18.99 -0.81 -2.58
CA ASN A 95 -17.72 -0.44 -1.96
C ASN A 95 -17.28 -1.52 -0.95
N ALA A 96 -16.06 -2.02 -1.12
CA ALA A 96 -15.39 -2.92 -0.22
C ALA A 96 -14.29 -2.17 0.55
N GLU A 97 -14.62 -1.73 1.77
CA GLU A 97 -13.87 -0.63 2.38
C GLU A 97 -12.47 -1.06 2.86
N TYR A 98 -12.34 -2.20 3.56
CA TYR A 98 -11.09 -2.55 4.26
C TYR A 98 -10.73 -4.03 4.35
N ALA A 99 -11.69 -4.94 4.15
CA ALA A 99 -11.47 -6.35 4.43
C ALA A 99 -10.61 -6.98 3.32
N LEU A 100 -9.35 -7.28 3.66
CA LEU A 100 -8.39 -7.95 2.79
C LEU A 100 -7.53 -8.93 3.60
N GLY A 101 -7.58 -10.20 3.20
CA GLY A 101 -6.79 -11.29 3.77
C GLY A 101 -6.06 -12.07 2.70
N ILE A 102 -4.84 -12.50 3.00
CA ILE A 102 -4.03 -13.38 2.14
C ILE A 102 -3.74 -14.67 2.90
N SER A 103 -3.84 -15.80 2.22
CA SER A 103 -3.49 -17.10 2.80
C SER A 103 -1.98 -17.27 2.97
N SER A 104 -1.55 -17.83 4.11
CA SER A 104 -0.16 -18.22 4.35
C SER A 104 0.26 -19.47 3.61
N GLU A 105 -0.69 -20.31 3.17
CA GLU A 105 -0.42 -21.62 2.60
C GLU A 105 -0.48 -21.64 1.07
N ARG A 106 -1.30 -20.77 0.47
CA ARG A 106 -1.57 -20.74 -0.98
C ARG A 106 -1.69 -19.30 -1.48
N PRO A 107 -1.46 -19.02 -2.77
CA PRO A 107 -1.64 -17.70 -3.36
C PRO A 107 -3.14 -17.39 -3.56
N MET A 108 -3.86 -17.27 -2.45
CA MET A 108 -5.29 -16.99 -2.40
C MET A 108 -5.54 -15.72 -1.61
N VAL A 109 -6.47 -14.92 -2.12
CA VAL A 109 -6.94 -13.68 -1.50
C VAL A 109 -8.42 -13.82 -1.14
N ALA A 110 -8.79 -13.24 0.01
CA ALA A 110 -10.16 -13.06 0.42
C ALA A 110 -10.41 -11.58 0.67
N SER A 111 -11.53 -11.06 0.16
CA SER A 111 -11.98 -9.70 0.39
C SER A 111 -13.44 -9.67 0.84
N GLY A 112 -13.82 -8.59 1.52
CA GLY A 112 -15.18 -8.39 2.01
C GLY A 112 -15.67 -7.00 1.65
N GLY A 113 -16.90 -6.95 1.12
CA GLY A 113 -17.57 -5.71 0.74
C GLY A 113 -18.97 -5.60 1.34
N ARG A 114 -19.66 -4.50 1.00
CA ARG A 114 -21.06 -4.27 1.39
C ARG A 114 -22.08 -4.92 0.47
N ASP A 115 -21.64 -5.81 -0.43
CA ASP A 115 -22.50 -6.43 -1.43
C ASP A 115 -23.74 -7.06 -0.80
N ARG A 116 -24.90 -6.71 -1.34
CA ARG A 116 -26.17 -7.37 -1.01
C ARG A 116 -26.40 -8.53 -1.98
N LYS A 117 -26.94 -9.63 -1.45
CA LYS A 117 -27.46 -10.73 -2.26
C LYS A 117 -28.82 -10.40 -2.84
#